data_AF-A0A328NVS3-F1
#
_entry.id   AF-A0A328NVS3-F1
#
_cell.length_a   1.000
_cell.length_b   1.000
_cell.length_c   1.000
_cell.angle_alpha   90.00
_cell.angle_beta   90.00
_cell.angle_gamma   90.00
#
_symmetry.space_group_name_H-M   'P 1'
#
loop_
_entity.id
_entity.type
_entity.pdbx_description
1 polymer ?
#
loop_
_entity_poly.entity_id
_entity_poly.type
_entity_poly.pdbx_seq_one_letter_code
_entity_poly.pdbx_strand_id
1 'polypeptide(L)'
;MRVDKDGRRWRIGTPSDVAWLAGHTTPGVSVTAAIPPVFDAYATFHPPDGVDLNAHEHAVVAELVGCTPEQPWWLGFLDTGAHDIVFPHAPRVSLYWDWSYVLVQAGPEQALSWRTGHMRGDGALPDLFFPADRSWLVSALWDDTWTDIGASVAVLTALRRGPLVNARLVGPDEDACPPGLTRD
;
A
#
# COMPACT_ATOMS: atom_id res chain seq x y z
N MET A 1 5.90 -12.65 16.31
CA MET A 1 5.70 -14.06 15.90
C MET A 1 6.43 -14.32 14.58
N ARG A 2 6.72 -15.57 14.21
CA ARG A 2 7.20 -15.91 12.86
C ARG A 2 6.32 -16.99 12.22
N VAL A 3 6.23 -16.97 10.90
CA VAL A 3 5.49 -17.95 10.08
C VAL A 3 6.39 -18.50 8.97
N ASP A 4 6.17 -19.76 8.58
CA ASP A 4 6.94 -20.41 7.52
C ASP A 4 6.20 -20.35 6.18
N LYS A 5 6.90 -19.93 5.13
CA LYS A 5 6.46 -20.00 3.71
C LYS A 5 7.68 -20.01 2.81
N ASP A 6 7.64 -20.82 1.76
CA ASP A 6 8.72 -20.98 0.76
C ASP A 6 10.09 -21.31 1.41
N GLY A 7 10.06 -22.12 2.48
CA GLY A 7 11.27 -22.53 3.21
C GLY A 7 11.93 -21.42 4.06
N ARG A 8 11.27 -20.27 4.22
CA ARG A 8 11.75 -19.13 5.00
C ARG A 8 10.80 -18.78 6.14
N ARG A 9 11.36 -18.23 7.22
CA ARG A 9 10.61 -17.70 8.36
C ARG A 9 10.43 -16.20 8.25
N TRP A 10 9.19 -15.75 8.19
CA TRP A 10 8.79 -14.35 8.03
C TRP A 10 8.32 -13.77 9.36
N ARG A 11 8.67 -12.51 9.66
CA ARG A 11 8.23 -11.85 10.89
C ARG A 11 6.81 -11.32 10.71
N ILE A 12 5.92 -11.69 11.62
CA ILE A 12 4.58 -11.11 11.71
C ILE A 12 4.63 -9.84 12.55
N GLY A 13 3.99 -8.80 12.03
CA GLY A 13 3.85 -7.49 12.63
C GLY A 13 2.93 -7.50 13.85
N THR A 14 3.05 -6.42 14.62
CA THR A 14 2.34 -6.23 15.88
C THR A 14 1.78 -4.81 15.92
N PRO A 15 0.88 -4.49 16.86
CA PRO A 15 0.34 -3.13 16.98
C PRO A 15 1.41 -2.04 17.09
N SER A 16 2.58 -2.32 17.68
CA SER A 16 3.68 -1.34 17.76
C SER A 16 4.34 -1.03 16.42
N ASP A 17 4.30 -1.96 15.45
CA ASP A 17 4.87 -1.75 14.12
C ASP A 17 4.03 -0.73 13.32
N VAL A 18 2.74 -0.60 13.64
CA VAL A 18 1.77 0.28 12.98
C VAL A 18 1.21 1.38 13.88
N ALA A 19 1.73 1.55 15.09
CA ALA A 19 1.21 2.55 16.05
C ALA A 19 1.31 4.00 15.54
N TRP A 20 2.17 4.28 14.56
CA TRP A 20 2.31 5.59 13.92
C TRP A 20 1.24 5.86 12.85
N LEU A 21 0.54 4.81 12.41
CA LEU A 21 -0.52 4.83 11.40
C LEU A 21 -1.90 4.65 12.06
N ALA A 22 -2.02 3.69 12.98
CA ALA A 22 -3.28 3.34 13.62
C ALA A 22 -3.84 4.54 14.40
N GLY A 23 -5.03 5.01 14.02
CA GLY A 23 -5.67 6.19 14.62
C GLY A 23 -5.06 7.54 14.22
N HIS A 24 -4.17 7.56 13.22
CA HIS A 24 -3.50 8.76 12.74
C HIS A 24 -3.96 9.20 11.34
N THR A 25 -4.97 8.55 10.77
CA THR A 25 -5.67 9.01 9.56
C THR A 25 -6.90 9.85 9.90
N THR A 26 -7.34 10.68 8.96
CA THR A 26 -8.50 11.56 9.12
C THR A 26 -9.69 10.98 8.35
N PRO A 27 -10.82 10.67 9.00
CA PRO A 27 -12.01 10.21 8.29
C PRO A 27 -12.46 11.22 7.23
N GLY A 28 -12.76 10.74 6.03
CA GLY A 28 -13.22 11.60 4.93
C GLY A 28 -12.85 11.04 3.56
N VAL A 29 -12.86 11.93 2.58
CA VAL A 29 -12.55 11.62 1.16
C VAL A 29 -11.15 12.04 0.74
N SER A 30 -10.40 12.70 1.63
CA SER A 30 -9.06 13.15 1.28
C SER A 30 -8.05 12.01 1.34
N VAL A 31 -6.89 12.20 0.74
CA VAL A 31 -5.76 11.25 0.82
C VAL A 31 -5.39 10.90 2.27
N THR A 32 -5.69 11.79 3.22
CA THR A 32 -5.42 11.54 4.64
C THR A 32 -6.33 10.51 5.31
N ALA A 33 -7.36 10.02 4.61
CA ALA A 33 -8.15 8.88 5.04
C ALA A 33 -7.35 7.56 5.00
N ALA A 34 -6.44 7.42 4.04
CA ALA A 34 -5.57 6.27 3.88
C ALA A 34 -4.14 6.53 4.37
N ILE A 35 -3.66 7.78 4.29
CA ILE A 35 -2.27 8.13 4.58
C ILE A 35 -2.18 9.15 5.73
N PRO A 36 -1.48 8.89 6.84
CA PRO A 36 -1.40 9.84 7.94
C PRO A 36 -0.73 11.17 7.50
N PRO A 37 -1.11 12.32 8.09
CA PRO A 37 -0.64 13.64 7.70
C PRO A 37 0.79 13.94 8.22
N VAL A 38 1.74 13.02 7.97
CA VAL A 38 3.13 13.05 8.48
C VAL A 38 4.19 13.07 7.37
N PHE A 39 3.79 13.03 6.11
CA PHE A 39 4.69 12.99 4.96
C PHE A 39 4.82 14.37 4.31
N ASP A 40 5.92 14.60 3.60
CA ASP A 40 6.18 15.88 2.93
C ASP A 40 5.20 16.14 1.78
N ALA A 41 4.74 15.08 1.11
CA ALA A 41 3.85 15.17 -0.04
C ALA A 41 2.98 13.92 -0.20
N TYR A 42 1.90 14.08 -0.97
CA TYR A 42 0.87 13.06 -1.20
C TYR A 42 0.57 12.90 -2.69
N ALA A 43 0.24 11.68 -3.09
CA ALA A 43 -0.24 11.37 -4.43
C ALA A 43 -1.26 10.24 -4.41
N THR A 44 -2.02 10.13 -5.49
CA THR A 44 -2.82 8.96 -5.82
C THR A 44 -2.38 8.38 -7.16
N PHE A 45 -2.48 7.07 -7.34
CA PHE A 45 -2.13 6.41 -8.59
C PHE A 45 -3.07 5.25 -8.91
N HIS A 46 -3.21 4.98 -10.20
CA HIS A 46 -3.99 3.87 -10.77
C HIS A 46 -3.41 3.54 -12.15
N PRO A 47 -3.58 2.30 -12.66
CA PRO A 47 -3.10 1.95 -14.00
C PRO A 47 -3.63 2.92 -15.07
N PRO A 48 -2.78 3.45 -15.97
CA PRO A 48 -3.26 4.18 -17.14
C PRO A 48 -4.18 3.33 -18.03
N ASP A 49 -5.00 3.99 -18.84
CA ASP A 49 -5.84 3.31 -19.82
C ASP A 49 -5.02 2.39 -20.74
N GLY A 50 -5.45 1.13 -20.83
CA GLY A 50 -4.81 0.11 -21.66
C GLY A 50 -3.49 -0.43 -21.10
N VAL A 51 -3.09 -0.03 -19.88
CA VAL A 51 -1.93 -0.60 -19.18
C VAL A 51 -2.39 -1.77 -18.33
N ASP A 52 -1.69 -2.89 -18.50
CA ASP A 52 -1.88 -4.09 -17.69
C ASP A 52 -1.54 -3.83 -16.21
N LEU A 53 -2.37 -4.36 -15.30
CA LEU A 53 -2.22 -4.14 -13.86
C LEU A 53 -0.86 -4.66 -13.35
N ASN A 54 -0.39 -5.80 -13.84
CA ASN A 54 0.91 -6.34 -13.45
C ASN A 54 2.05 -5.39 -13.88
N ALA A 55 1.97 -4.82 -15.09
CA ALA A 55 2.95 -3.85 -15.56
C ALA A 55 2.95 -2.56 -14.72
N HIS A 56 1.78 -2.09 -14.32
CA HIS A 56 1.63 -0.95 -13.41
C HIS A 56 2.25 -1.21 -12.04
N GLU A 57 1.90 -2.33 -11.40
CA GLU A 57 2.38 -2.69 -10.06
C GLU A 57 3.90 -2.93 -10.04
N HIS A 58 4.45 -3.59 -11.06
CA HIS A 58 5.90 -3.74 -11.21
C HIS A 58 6.60 -2.38 -11.36
N ALA A 59 6.01 -1.44 -12.09
CA ALA A 59 6.58 -0.10 -12.24
C ALA A 59 6.56 0.68 -10.91
N VAL A 60 5.47 0.60 -10.14
CA VAL A 60 5.37 1.22 -8.80
C VAL A 60 6.49 0.68 -7.90
N VAL A 61 6.62 -0.64 -7.81
CA VAL A 61 7.63 -1.29 -6.96
C VAL A 61 9.05 -0.96 -7.43
N ALA A 62 9.30 -0.95 -8.73
CA ALA A 62 10.61 -0.60 -9.29
C ALA A 62 11.03 0.83 -8.96
N GLU A 63 10.11 1.81 -9.07
CA GLU A 63 10.39 3.19 -8.70
C GLU A 63 10.67 3.33 -7.20
N LEU A 64 9.88 2.69 -6.33
CA LEU A 64 10.08 2.70 -4.87
C LEU A 64 11.42 2.10 -4.46
N VAL A 65 11.81 0.97 -5.07
CA VAL A 65 13.13 0.34 -4.87
C VAL A 65 14.24 1.27 -5.38
N GLY A 66 14.06 1.92 -6.53
CA GLY A 66 15.07 2.78 -7.12
C GLY A 66 15.33 4.08 -6.34
N CYS A 67 14.33 4.57 -5.60
CA CYS A 67 14.41 5.83 -4.86
C CYS A 67 14.65 5.69 -3.34
N THR A 68 14.71 4.46 -2.80
CA THR A 68 14.93 4.23 -1.37
C THR A 68 16.07 3.25 -1.09
N PRO A 69 16.73 3.35 0.09
CA PRO A 69 17.77 2.39 0.49
C PRO A 69 17.22 0.96 0.56
N GLU A 70 18.09 -0.03 0.31
CA GLU A 70 17.75 -1.44 0.49
C GLU A 70 17.40 -1.72 1.96
N GLN A 71 16.16 -2.13 2.20
CA GLN A 71 15.62 -2.42 3.52
C GLN A 71 14.38 -3.31 3.42
N PRO A 72 14.01 -4.05 4.47
CA PRO A 72 12.78 -4.82 4.46
C PRO A 72 11.56 -3.90 4.45
N TRP A 73 10.48 -4.40 3.86
CA TRP A 73 9.18 -3.75 3.84
C TRP A 73 8.21 -4.47 4.76
N TRP A 74 7.21 -3.75 5.21
CA TRP A 74 6.01 -4.30 5.83
C TRP A 74 4.93 -4.39 4.77
N LEU A 75 4.34 -5.57 4.62
CA LEU A 75 3.25 -5.85 3.69
C LEU A 75 2.00 -6.18 4.50
N GLY A 76 0.93 -5.42 4.29
CA GLY A 76 -0.36 -5.51 4.96
C GLY A 76 -1.42 -6.04 4.00
N PHE A 77 -2.06 -7.14 4.39
CA PHE A 77 -3.15 -7.76 3.66
C PHE A 77 -4.43 -7.64 4.47
N LEU A 78 -5.42 -6.96 3.89
CA LEU A 78 -6.71 -6.72 4.52
C LEU A 78 -7.51 -8.03 4.65
N ASP A 79 -8.15 -8.24 5.78
CA ASP A 79 -9.10 -9.33 5.99
C ASP A 79 -10.52 -8.79 5.93
N THR A 80 -11.16 -8.91 4.76
CA THR A 80 -12.60 -8.63 4.59
C THR A 80 -13.47 -9.88 4.78
N GLY A 81 -12.86 -11.06 4.95
CA GLY A 81 -13.53 -12.35 4.88
C GLY A 81 -13.99 -12.78 3.47
N ALA A 82 -13.78 -11.95 2.44
CA ALA A 82 -14.27 -12.20 1.08
C ALA A 82 -13.18 -12.68 0.09
N HIS A 83 -11.91 -12.75 0.50
CA HIS A 83 -10.78 -13.07 -0.38
C HIS A 83 -9.64 -13.76 0.37
N ASP A 84 -8.69 -14.32 -0.39
CA ASP A 84 -7.53 -15.01 0.15
C ASP A 84 -6.56 -14.04 0.82
N ILE A 85 -6.09 -14.41 2.01
CA ILE A 85 -5.16 -13.62 2.81
C ILE A 85 -3.85 -14.38 2.93
N VAL A 86 -2.75 -13.66 2.75
CA VAL A 86 -1.41 -14.22 2.95
C VAL A 86 -1.21 -14.48 4.45
N PHE A 87 -0.98 -15.75 4.81
CA PHE A 87 -0.91 -16.25 6.20
C PHE A 87 -2.22 -16.08 7.00
N PRO A 88 -3.30 -16.81 6.66
CA PRO A 88 -4.64 -16.58 7.23
C PRO A 88 -4.74 -16.84 8.75
N HIS A 89 -3.81 -17.62 9.30
CA HIS A 89 -3.74 -17.95 10.73
C HIS A 89 -2.77 -17.05 11.52
N ALA A 90 -2.15 -16.06 10.88
CA ALA A 90 -1.31 -15.10 11.59
C ALA A 90 -2.15 -14.15 12.46
N PRO A 91 -1.60 -13.67 13.60
CA PRO A 91 -2.16 -12.56 14.34
C PRO A 91 -2.37 -11.34 13.44
N ARG A 92 -3.48 -10.66 13.66
CA ARG A 92 -3.87 -9.45 12.92
C ARG A 92 -3.58 -8.20 13.74
N VAL A 93 -3.46 -7.08 13.05
CA VAL A 93 -3.45 -5.73 13.62
C VAL A 93 -4.70 -4.98 13.14
N SER A 94 -5.24 -4.10 13.97
CA SER A 94 -6.37 -3.23 13.60
C SER A 94 -5.83 -1.93 13.00
N LEU A 95 -6.36 -1.55 11.84
CA LEU A 95 -6.04 -0.32 11.13
C LEU A 95 -7.32 0.36 10.63
N TYR A 96 -7.25 1.67 10.41
CA TYR A 96 -8.37 2.47 9.93
C TYR A 96 -9.60 2.28 10.82
N TRP A 97 -10.77 2.02 10.25
CA TRP A 97 -12.02 1.72 10.96
C TRP A 97 -12.04 0.32 11.57
N ASP A 98 -11.04 -0.01 12.40
CA ASP A 98 -10.83 -1.30 13.05
C ASP A 98 -10.76 -2.52 12.11
N TRP A 99 -10.45 -2.27 10.83
CA TRP A 99 -10.22 -3.31 9.85
C TRP A 99 -9.03 -4.17 10.24
N SER A 100 -9.17 -5.49 10.06
CA SER A 100 -8.15 -6.46 10.41
C SER A 100 -7.16 -6.65 9.28
N TYR A 101 -5.86 -6.51 9.57
CA TYR A 101 -4.78 -6.73 8.61
C TYR A 101 -3.82 -7.80 9.10
N VAL A 102 -3.39 -8.69 8.21
CA VAL A 102 -2.17 -9.48 8.43
C VAL A 102 -0.98 -8.65 7.96
N LEU A 103 -0.06 -8.34 8.88
CA LEU A 103 1.15 -7.58 8.58
C LEU A 103 2.37 -8.49 8.62
N VAL A 104 3.16 -8.50 7.55
CA VAL A 104 4.36 -9.34 7.44
C VAL A 104 5.55 -8.51 6.97
N GLN A 105 6.69 -8.67 7.65
CA GLN A 105 7.95 -8.08 7.19
C GLN A 105 8.56 -8.96 6.10
N ALA A 106 8.68 -8.41 4.89
CA ALA A 106 9.22 -9.07 3.70
C ALA A 106 9.92 -8.03 2.80
N GLY A 107 9.63 -8.02 1.49
CA GLY A 107 10.25 -7.11 0.54
C GLY A 107 9.54 -7.02 -0.81
N PRO A 108 10.18 -6.35 -1.79
CA PRO A 108 9.60 -6.05 -3.10
C PRO A 108 9.11 -7.27 -3.87
N GLU A 109 9.89 -8.35 -3.87
CA GLU A 109 9.53 -9.61 -4.56
C GLU A 109 8.22 -10.20 -4.00
N GLN A 110 8.07 -10.18 -2.68
CA GLN A 110 6.89 -10.70 -2.00
C GLN A 110 5.67 -9.81 -2.22
N ALA A 111 5.87 -8.50 -2.32
CA ALA A 111 4.82 -7.54 -2.65
C ALA A 111 4.22 -7.78 -4.06
N LEU A 112 4.94 -8.44 -4.97
CA LEU A 112 4.49 -8.72 -6.34
C LEU A 112 4.07 -10.17 -6.58
N SER A 113 4.21 -11.06 -5.59
CA SER A 113 4.04 -12.51 -5.83
C SER A 113 3.18 -13.25 -4.83
N TRP A 114 2.94 -12.70 -3.64
CA TRP A 114 2.23 -13.44 -2.59
C TRP A 114 0.72 -13.42 -2.72
N ARG A 115 0.15 -12.35 -3.29
CA ARG A 115 -1.30 -12.27 -3.50
C ARG A 115 -1.64 -12.79 -4.89
N THR A 116 -2.66 -13.66 -4.94
CA THR A 116 -3.10 -14.34 -6.18
C THR A 116 -4.53 -13.97 -6.59
N GLY A 117 -5.16 -13.01 -5.90
CA GLY A 117 -6.49 -12.50 -6.22
C GLY A 117 -7.01 -11.55 -5.14
N HIS A 118 -7.78 -10.53 -5.54
CA HIS A 118 -8.34 -9.52 -4.64
C HIS A 118 -9.66 -8.95 -5.17
N MET A 119 -10.44 -8.36 -4.26
CA MET A 119 -11.69 -7.70 -4.62
C MET A 119 -11.51 -6.49 -5.56
N ARG A 120 -10.32 -5.89 -5.57
CA ARG A 120 -9.94 -4.80 -6.50
C ARG A 120 -9.35 -5.29 -7.84
N GLY A 121 -9.37 -6.59 -8.11
CA GLY A 121 -8.86 -7.21 -9.34
C GLY A 121 -7.68 -8.17 -9.14
N ASP A 122 -7.06 -8.56 -10.24
CA ASP A 122 -6.01 -9.60 -10.30
C ASP A 122 -4.61 -9.11 -9.84
N GLY A 123 -4.53 -7.91 -9.25
CA GLY A 123 -3.29 -7.28 -8.81
C GLY A 123 -2.69 -7.95 -7.57
N ALA A 124 -1.36 -8.03 -7.56
CA ALA A 124 -0.57 -8.68 -6.52
C ALA A 124 -0.21 -7.75 -5.35
N LEU A 125 -0.33 -6.43 -5.51
CA LEU A 125 0.08 -5.49 -4.46
C LEU A 125 -0.66 -5.73 -3.14
N PRO A 126 0.04 -5.62 -1.98
CA PRO A 126 -0.62 -5.57 -0.69
C PRO A 126 -1.56 -4.36 -0.59
N ASP A 127 -2.57 -4.45 0.27
CA ASP A 127 -3.49 -3.35 0.54
C ASP A 127 -2.81 -2.16 1.22
N LEU A 128 -1.71 -2.46 1.89
CA LEU A 128 -0.87 -1.49 2.55
C LEU A 128 0.58 -1.96 2.56
N PHE A 129 1.54 -1.10 2.24
CA PHE A 129 2.95 -1.43 2.46
C PHE A 129 3.82 -0.20 2.67
N PHE A 130 4.90 -0.40 3.43
CA PHE A 130 5.84 0.67 3.81
C PHE A 130 7.22 0.08 4.18
N PRO A 131 8.32 0.83 4.01
CA PRO A 131 9.66 0.39 4.37
C PRO A 131 9.87 0.44 5.88
N ALA A 132 10.87 -0.29 6.40
CA ALA A 132 11.14 -0.34 7.84
C ALA A 132 11.40 1.04 8.48
N ASP A 133 11.99 1.97 7.72
CA ASP A 133 12.22 3.35 8.13
C ASP A 133 10.99 4.27 8.02
N ARG A 134 9.87 3.78 7.46
CA ARG A 134 8.61 4.51 7.26
C ARG A 134 8.76 5.75 6.38
N SER A 135 9.75 5.77 5.49
CA SER A 135 10.03 6.90 4.58
C SER A 135 8.93 7.15 3.54
N TRP A 136 8.06 6.17 3.29
CA TRP A 136 6.83 6.29 2.51
C TRP A 136 5.77 5.31 2.99
N LEU A 137 4.52 5.54 2.63
CA LEU A 137 3.41 4.61 2.84
C LEU A 137 2.58 4.53 1.58
N VAL A 138 2.33 3.32 1.10
CA VAL A 138 1.35 3.03 0.06
C VAL A 138 0.16 2.35 0.73
N SER A 139 -1.05 2.84 0.47
CA SER A 139 -2.28 2.23 1.00
C SER A 139 -3.43 2.42 0.02
N ALA A 140 -4.28 1.42 -0.11
CA ALA A 140 -5.54 1.52 -0.81
C ALA A 140 -6.66 1.06 0.13
N LEU A 141 -7.70 1.89 0.30
CA LEU A 141 -8.87 1.52 1.08
C LEU A 141 -9.69 0.46 0.34
N TRP A 142 -10.51 -0.28 1.09
CA TRP A 142 -11.19 -1.48 0.60
C TRP A 142 -12.15 -1.19 -0.57
N ASP A 143 -12.68 0.02 -0.65
CA ASP A 143 -13.63 0.56 -1.62
C ASP A 143 -12.98 1.42 -2.72
N ASP A 144 -11.69 1.72 -2.62
CA ASP A 144 -11.00 2.54 -3.60
C ASP A 144 -10.44 1.69 -4.75
N THR A 145 -10.62 2.11 -6.00
CA THR A 145 -10.00 1.48 -7.19
C THR A 145 -8.61 2.04 -7.52
N TRP A 146 -8.17 3.04 -6.76
CA TRP A 146 -6.84 3.64 -6.84
C TRP A 146 -6.04 3.32 -5.56
N THR A 147 -4.80 3.80 -5.52
CA THR A 147 -3.93 3.67 -4.36
C THR A 147 -3.37 5.03 -3.98
N ASP A 148 -3.33 5.30 -2.68
CA ASP A 148 -2.76 6.50 -2.09
C ASP A 148 -1.30 6.28 -1.69
N ILE A 149 -0.52 7.34 -1.73
CA ILE A 149 0.85 7.35 -1.22
C ILE A 149 1.20 8.65 -0.52
N GLY A 150 1.85 8.53 0.64
CA GLY A 150 2.60 9.62 1.27
C GLY A 150 4.08 9.33 1.24
N ALA A 151 4.90 10.30 0.83
CA ALA A 151 6.36 10.16 0.76
C ALA A 151 7.06 11.52 0.73
N SER A 152 8.39 11.50 0.57
CA SER A 152 9.14 12.70 0.22
C SER A 152 8.80 13.19 -1.20
N VAL A 153 8.99 14.49 -1.45
CA VAL A 153 8.81 15.09 -2.79
C VAL A 153 9.66 14.39 -3.86
N ALA A 154 10.86 13.92 -3.49
CA ALA A 154 11.76 13.22 -4.42
C ALA A 154 11.16 11.89 -4.90
N VAL A 155 10.57 11.11 -3.98
CA VAL A 155 9.90 9.83 -4.28
C VAL A 155 8.70 10.07 -5.20
N LEU A 156 7.82 11.04 -4.86
CA LEU A 156 6.64 11.31 -5.69
C LEU A 156 7.01 11.89 -7.06
N THR A 157 8.12 12.62 -7.16
CA THR A 157 8.65 13.09 -8.45
C THR A 157 9.15 11.93 -9.32
N ALA A 158 9.72 10.89 -8.72
CA ALA A 158 10.10 9.67 -9.45
C ALA A 158 8.86 8.93 -9.97
N LEU A 159 7.89 8.65 -9.09
CA LEU A 159 6.63 7.99 -9.45
C LEU A 159 5.87 8.75 -10.54
N ARG A 160 5.81 10.08 -10.46
CA ARG A 160 5.13 10.91 -11.48
C ARG A 160 5.82 10.87 -12.85
N ARG A 161 7.13 10.62 -12.90
CA ARG A 161 7.86 10.44 -14.17
C ARG A 161 7.68 9.05 -14.76
N GLY A 162 7.27 8.06 -13.95
CA GLY A 162 6.98 6.70 -14.39
C GLY A 162 5.71 6.64 -15.24
N PRO A 163 5.80 6.39 -16.56
CA PRO A 163 4.64 6.42 -17.45
C PRO A 163 3.62 5.31 -17.16
N LEU A 164 4.07 4.23 -16.51
CA LEU A 164 3.21 3.11 -16.12
C LEU A 164 2.61 3.29 -14.72
N VAL A 165 3.08 4.27 -13.94
CA VAL A 165 2.63 4.51 -12.56
C VAL A 165 1.44 5.47 -12.52
N ASN A 166 1.41 6.50 -13.36
CA ASN A 166 0.32 7.50 -13.39
C ASN A 166 0.07 8.23 -12.05
N ALA A 167 1.12 8.55 -11.31
CA ALA A 167 0.97 9.25 -10.03
C ALA A 167 0.51 10.71 -10.22
N ARG A 168 -0.60 11.07 -9.56
CA ARG A 168 -1.17 12.40 -9.46
C ARG A 168 -0.91 12.98 -8.09
N LEU A 169 -0.18 14.10 -8.01
CA LEU A 169 -0.02 14.83 -6.74
C LEU A 169 -1.35 15.37 -6.25
N VAL A 170 -1.56 15.30 -4.94
CA VAL A 170 -2.74 15.83 -4.25
C VAL A 170 -2.34 16.59 -2.99
N GLY A 171 -3.16 17.56 -2.61
CA GLY A 171 -3.07 18.15 -1.27
C GLY A 171 -3.57 17.18 -0.18
N PRO A 172 -3.14 17.33 1.08
CA PRO A 172 -3.59 16.48 2.19
C PRO A 172 -5.11 16.55 2.44
N ASP A 173 -5.74 17.69 2.13
CA ASP A 173 -7.17 17.90 2.25
C ASP A 173 -7.93 17.73 0.92
N GLU A 174 -7.22 17.43 -0.17
CA GLU A 174 -7.81 17.24 -1.49
C GLU A 174 -8.41 15.84 -1.62
N ASP A 175 -9.50 15.73 -2.37
CA ASP A 175 -10.10 14.44 -2.71
C ASP A 175 -9.07 13.51 -3.35
N ALA A 176 -8.91 12.32 -2.76
CA ALA A 176 -8.02 11.28 -3.25
C ALA A 176 -8.44 10.75 -4.64
N CYS A 177 -9.76 10.69 -4.89
CA CYS A 177 -10.33 10.08 -6.09
C CYS A 177 -9.70 10.68 -7.37
N PRO A 178 -9.00 9.88 -8.19
CA PRO A 178 -8.47 10.34 -9.46
C PRO A 178 -9.59 10.84 -10.39
N PRO A 179 -9.35 11.92 -11.16
CA PRO A 179 -10.32 12.41 -12.14
C PRO A 179 -10.75 11.30 -13.11
N GLY A 180 -12.05 11.14 -13.30
CA GLY A 180 -12.62 10.12 -14.19
C GLY A 180 -12.96 8.79 -13.51
N LEU A 181 -12.57 8.60 -12.25
CA LEU A 181 -13.03 7.49 -11.41
C LEU A 181 -14.18 7.92 -10.51
N THR A 182 -14.94 6.93 -10.03
CA THR A 182 -16.02 7.10 -9.06
C THR A 182 -15.73 6.26 -7.82
N ARG A 183 -16.15 6.75 -6.66
CA ARG A 183 -16.31 5.91 -5.47
C ARG A 183 -17.55 5.06 -5.66
N ASP A 184 -17.42 3.76 -5.40
CA ASP A 184 -18.54 2.81 -5.40
C ASP A 184 -19.31 2.85 -4.06
#